data_AF-A0A061S3T9-F1
#
_entry.id   AF-A0A061S3T9-F1
#
_cell.length_a   1.000
_cell.length_b   1.000
_cell.length_c   1.000
_cell.angle_alpha   90.00
_cell.angle_beta   90.00
_cell.angle_gamma   90.00
#
_symmetry.space_group_name_H-M   'P 1'
#
loop_
_entity.id
_entity.type
_entity.pdbx_description
1 polymer ?
#
loop_
_entity_poly.entity_id
_entity_poly.type
_entity_poly.pdbx_seq_one_letter_code
_entity_poly.pdbx_strand_id
1 'polypeptide(L)'
;MVSSNTLASALGFAIVCYAAWDAVGFRSTMKLSHETFDGLPFNILLELVLGTVVACFGGIGMAGELRPISFLASEQSLSVHNFRSSFMTFNNRARAFREPSD
;
A
#
# COMPACT_ATOMS: atom_id res chain seq x y z
N MET A 1 -11.60 -7.08 -2.34
CA MET A 1 -10.97 -6.98 -3.67
C MET A 1 -9.51 -6.61 -3.47
N VAL A 2 -8.57 -7.37 -4.04
CA VAL A 2 -7.13 -7.08 -3.92
C VAL A 2 -6.80 -5.93 -4.87
N SER A 3 -6.08 -4.92 -4.38
CA SER A 3 -5.64 -3.79 -5.20
C SER A 3 -4.51 -4.22 -6.14
N SER A 4 -4.46 -3.65 -7.35
CA SER A 4 -3.41 -3.94 -8.35
C SER A 4 -1.99 -3.75 -7.78
N ASN A 5 -1.80 -2.76 -6.91
CA ASN A 5 -0.50 -2.47 -6.29
C ASN A 5 -0.06 -3.58 -5.31
N THR A 6 -1.02 -4.20 -4.62
CA THR A 6 -0.77 -5.33 -3.71
C THR A 6 -0.35 -6.57 -4.49
N LEU A 7 -0.95 -6.81 -5.66
CA LEU A 7 -0.53 -7.88 -6.55
C LEU A 7 0.89 -7.66 -7.09
N ALA A 8 1.21 -6.44 -7.51
CA ALA A 8 2.54 -6.09 -7.98
C ALA A 8 3.61 -6.29 -6.90
N SER A 9 3.33 -5.87 -5.66
CA SER A 9 4.23 -6.09 -4.52
C SER A 9 4.44 -7.58 -4.23
N ALA A 10 3.34 -8.36 -4.18
CA ALA A 10 3.41 -9.80 -3.95
C ALA A 10 4.20 -10.55 -5.04
N LEU A 11 4.00 -10.18 -6.31
CA LEU A 11 4.75 -10.74 -7.43
C LEU A 11 6.24 -10.36 -7.37
N GLY A 12 6.57 -9.11 -7.03
CA GLY A 12 7.95 -8.68 -6.82
C GLY A 12 8.65 -9.50 -5.74
N PHE A 13 7.99 -9.73 -4.60
CA PHE A 13 8.49 -10.60 -3.54
C PHE A 13 8.68 -12.05 -4.00
N ALA A 14 7.75 -12.60 -4.79
CA ALA A 14 7.89 -13.95 -5.33
C ALA A 14 9.11 -14.09 -6.25
N ILE A 15 9.37 -13.09 -7.11
CA ILE A 15 10.55 -13.05 -7.98
C ILE A 15 11.84 -12.97 -7.15
N VAL A 16 11.86 -12.16 -6.09
CA VAL A 16 13.03 -12.09 -5.18
C VAL A 16 13.28 -13.45 -4.51
N CYS A 17 12.24 -14.14 -4.05
CA CYS A 17 12.40 -15.48 -3.48
C CYS A 17 12.91 -16.50 -4.51
N TYR A 18 12.46 -16.40 -5.76
CA TYR A 18 12.93 -17.25 -6.85
C TYR A 18 14.41 -17.01 -7.14
N ALA A 19 14.83 -15.75 -7.29
CA ALA A 19 16.23 -15.38 -7.48
C ALA A 19 17.12 -15.82 -6.30
N ALA A 20 16.60 -15.76 -5.07
CA ALA A 20 17.30 -16.25 -3.89
C ALA A 20 17.50 -17.77 -3.91
N TRP A 21 16.49 -18.52 -4.37
CA TRP A 21 16.60 -19.97 -4.56
C TRP A 21 17.70 -20.32 -5.56
N ASP A 22 17.72 -19.64 -6.71
CA ASP A 22 18.73 -19.84 -7.75
C ASP A 22 20.14 -19.46 -7.27
N ALA A 23 20.28 -18.38 -6.50
CA ALA A 23 21.54 -17.98 -5.90
C ALA A 23 22.10 -19.05 -4.94
N VAL A 24 21.23 -19.67 -4.14
CA VAL A 24 21.62 -20.77 -3.24
C VAL A 24 21.99 -22.02 -4.03
N GLY A 25 21.24 -22.35 -5.07
CA GLY A 25 21.53 -23.45 -5.99
C GLY A 25 22.90 -23.29 -6.65
N PHE A 26 23.15 -22.12 -7.24
CA PHE A 26 24.42 -21.77 -7.88
C PHE A 26 25.61 -21.85 -6.91
N ARG A 27 25.43 -21.38 -5.68
CA ARG A 27 26.48 -21.48 -4.66
C ARG A 27 26.74 -22.94 -4.26
N SER A 28 25.72 -23.78 -4.28
CA SER A 28 25.85 -25.20 -3.95
C SER A 28 26.57 -25.97 -5.06
N THR A 29 26.31 -25.64 -6.33
CA THR A 29 27.01 -26.23 -7.48
C THR A 29 28.48 -25.83 -7.50
N MET A 30 28.79 -24.55 -7.29
CA MET A 30 30.17 -24.05 -7.19
C MET A 30 30.98 -24.74 -6.08
N LYS A 31 30.35 -24.98 -4.93
CA LYS A 31 31.00 -25.72 -3.83
C LYS A 31 31.34 -27.17 -4.22
N LEU A 32 30.49 -27.80 -5.04
CA LEU A 32 30.70 -29.18 -5.49
C LEU A 32 31.74 -29.27 -6.61
N SER A 33 31.80 -28.27 -7.49
CA SER A 33 32.79 -28.21 -8.59
C SER A 33 34.19 -27.79 -8.15
N HIS A 34 34.39 -27.43 -6.86
CA HIS A 34 35.64 -26.89 -6.33
C HIS A 34 36.15 -25.63 -7.07
N GLU A 35 35.26 -24.92 -7.76
CA GLU A 35 35.60 -23.67 -8.44
C GLU A 35 35.68 -22.51 -7.46
N THR A 36 36.54 -21.54 -7.76
CA THR A 36 36.65 -20.32 -6.96
C THR A 36 35.43 -19.44 -7.17
N PHE A 37 34.80 -19.02 -6.08
CA PHE A 37 33.63 -18.13 -6.14
C PHE A 37 34.06 -16.71 -6.56
N ASP A 38 33.82 -16.38 -7.83
CA ASP A 38 34.15 -15.08 -8.41
C ASP A 38 32.97 -14.07 -8.33
N GLY A 39 31.79 -14.56 -7.98
CA GLY A 39 30.57 -13.74 -7.84
C GLY A 39 29.30 -14.48 -8.28
N LEU A 40 28.16 -13.78 -8.19
CA LEU A 40 26.90 -14.26 -8.76
C LEU A 40 26.88 -13.99 -10.27
N PRO A 41 26.27 -14.88 -11.07
CA PRO A 41 26.13 -14.65 -12.49
C PRO A 41 25.14 -13.50 -12.74
N PHE A 42 25.40 -12.76 -13.82
CA PHE A 42 24.70 -11.50 -14.12
C PHE A 42 23.19 -11.66 -14.28
N ASN A 43 22.72 -12.81 -14.77
CA ASN A 43 21.30 -13.12 -14.91
C ASN A 43 20.56 -13.14 -13.56
N ILE A 44 21.09 -13.86 -12.55
CA ILE A 44 20.48 -13.95 -11.21
C ILE A 44 20.50 -12.57 -10.54
N LEU A 45 21.59 -11.82 -10.73
CA LEU A 45 21.71 -10.47 -10.20
C LEU A 45 20.66 -9.53 -10.82
N LEU A 46 20.48 -9.59 -12.13
CA LEU A 46 19.48 -8.79 -12.84
C LEU A 46 18.06 -9.14 -12.40
N GLU A 47 17.75 -10.43 -12.24
CA GLU A 47 16.43 -10.88 -11.78
C GLU A 47 16.13 -10.44 -10.34
N LEU A 48 17.13 -10.52 -9.44
CA LEU A 48 17.03 -10.00 -8.09
C LEU A 48 16.75 -8.49 -8.08
N VAL A 49 17.48 -7.72 -8.90
CA VAL A 49 17.30 -6.26 -9.00
C VAL A 49 15.92 -5.91 -9.53
N LEU A 50 15.47 -6.57 -10.61
CA LEU A 50 14.13 -6.35 -11.16
C LEU A 50 13.03 -6.70 -10.16
N GLY A 51 13.11 -7.86 -9.51
CA GLY A 51 12.16 -8.26 -8.47
C GLY A 51 12.09 -7.24 -7.32
N THR A 52 13.24 -6.73 -6.89
CA THR A 52 13.34 -5.70 -5.84
C THR A 52 12.67 -4.40 -6.28
N VAL A 53 12.94 -3.93 -7.50
CA VAL A 53 12.33 -2.71 -8.04
C VAL A 53 10.81 -2.84 -8.11
N VAL A 54 10.30 -3.97 -8.59
CA VAL A 54 8.85 -4.24 -8.68
C VAL A 54 8.21 -4.30 -7.29
N ALA A 55 8.85 -4.95 -6.32
CA ALA A 55 8.36 -5.01 -4.94
C ALA A 55 8.29 -3.61 -4.31
N CYS A 56 9.33 -2.79 -4.47
CA CYS A 56 9.34 -1.41 -3.98
C CYS A 56 8.25 -0.56 -4.64
N PHE A 57 8.07 -0.68 -5.96
CA PHE A 57 7.06 0.09 -6.69
C PHE A 57 5.64 -0.27 -6.25
N GLY A 58 5.35 -1.57 -6.09
CA GLY A 58 4.10 -2.04 -5.52
C GLY A 58 3.89 -1.56 -4.09
N GLY A 59 4.94 -1.58 -3.26
CA GLY A 59 4.91 -1.11 -1.88
C GLY A 59 4.59 0.38 -1.74
N ILE A 60 5.19 1.24 -2.58
CA ILE A 60 4.87 2.67 -2.62
C ILE A 60 3.39 2.86 -3.01
N GLY A 61 2.91 2.11 -3.99
CA GLY A 61 1.49 2.14 -4.38
C GLY A 61 0.53 1.64 -3.30
N MET A 62 1.00 0.86 -2.32
CA MET A 62 0.21 0.42 -1.17
C MET A 62 0.20 1.44 -0.03
N ALA A 63 1.22 2.30 0.08
CA ALA A 63 1.35 3.27 1.16
C ALA A 63 0.22 4.31 1.19
N GLY A 64 -0.55 4.42 0.10
CA GLY A 64 -1.69 5.31 -0.02
C GLY A 64 -1.29 6.76 -0.35
N GLU A 65 -2.30 7.58 -0.60
CA GLU A 65 -2.08 8.99 -0.92
C GLU A 65 -1.81 9.81 0.35
N LEU A 66 -0.86 10.73 0.23
CA LEU A 66 -0.57 11.69 1.29
C LEU A 66 -1.77 12.63 1.45
N ARG A 67 -2.29 12.74 2.67
CA ARG A 67 -3.36 13.69 2.96
C ARG A 67 -2.77 15.10 3.09
N PRO A 68 -3.42 16.12 2.49
CA PRO A 68 -2.98 17.50 2.64
C PRO A 68 -3.11 17.96 4.09
N ILE A 69 -2.09 18.67 4.58
CA ILE A 69 -2.04 19.23 5.95
C ILE A 69 -2.74 20.60 6.02
N SER A 70 -3.19 21.15 4.89
CA SER A 70 -3.80 22.47 4.84
C SER A 70 -5.09 22.54 5.64
N PHE A 71 -5.08 23.32 6.71
CA PHE A 71 -6.25 23.64 7.54
C PHE A 71 -7.37 24.29 6.71
N LEU A 72 -7.01 25.09 5.70
CA LEU A 72 -7.94 25.76 4.80
C LEU A 72 -8.57 24.81 3.75
N ALA A 73 -7.92 23.68 3.44
CA ALA A 73 -8.49 22.68 2.54
C ALA A 73 -9.55 21.80 3.24
N SER A 74 -9.54 21.81 4.58
CA SER A 74 -10.51 21.13 5.45
C SER A 74 -11.57 22.11 5.98
N GLU A 75 -11.84 23.20 5.28
CA GLU A 75 -12.92 24.13 5.63
C GLU A 75 -14.27 23.41 5.53
N GLN A 76 -14.69 22.82 6.65
CA GLN A 76 -16.07 22.40 6.83
C GLN A 76 -16.92 23.66 6.75
N SER A 77 -17.95 23.66 5.90
CA SER A 77 -18.85 24.80 5.75
C SER A 77 -19.33 25.29 7.13
N LEU A 78 -19.53 26.60 7.28
CA LEU A 78 -19.89 27.24 8.55
C LEU A 78 -21.07 26.55 9.27
N SER A 79 -22.00 25.94 8.52
CA SER A 79 -23.12 25.15 9.06
C SER A 79 -22.70 23.87 9.79
N VAL A 80 -21.64 23.19 9.34
CA VAL A 80 -21.07 22.01 9.99
C VAL A 80 -20.31 22.42 11.25
N HIS A 81 -19.57 23.53 11.21
CA HIS A 81 -18.89 24.05 12.40
C HIS A 81 -19.88 24.51 13.49
N ASN A 82 -21.01 25.08 13.09
CA ASN A 82 -22.07 25.51 14.02
C ASN A 82 -22.97 24.36 14.50
N PHE A 83 -22.85 23.16 13.93
CA PHE A 83 -23.61 22.01 14.37
C PHE A 83 -23.03 21.47 15.70
N ARG A 84 -23.64 21.90 16.81
CA ARG A 84 -23.31 21.40 18.15
C ARG A 84 -24.38 20.41 18.62
N SER A 85 -24.10 19.12 18.49
CA SER A 85 -25.02 18.04 18.88
C SER A 85 -25.46 18.13 20.34
N SER A 86 -24.58 18.56 21.25
CA SER A 86 -24.90 18.75 22.67
C SER A 86 -25.90 19.86 22.97
N PHE A 87 -26.11 20.80 22.04
CA PHE A 87 -27.07 21.92 22.18
C PHE A 87 -28.23 21.81 21.18
N MET A 88 -28.46 20.63 20.62
CA MET A 88 -29.50 20.44 19.62
C MET A 88 -30.90 20.56 20.26
N THR A 89 -31.69 21.52 19.76
CA THR A 89 -33.07 21.71 20.19
C THR A 89 -34.03 21.11 19.16
N PHE A 90 -34.91 20.21 19.61
CA PHE A 90 -35.91 19.55 18.75
C PHE A 90 -37.20 20.38 18.56
N ASN A 91 -37.33 21.50 19.26
CA ASN A 91 -38.43 22.43 19.09
C ASN A 91 -38.12 23.45 17.98
N ASN A 92 -38.15 23.00 16.73
CA ASN A 92 -37.96 23.85 15.55
C ASN A 92 -39.12 23.69 14.56
N ARG A 93 -39.20 24.56 13.54
CA ARG A 93 -40.27 24.54 12.53
C ARG A 93 -40.40 23.20 11.79
N ALA A 94 -39.34 22.40 11.71
CA ALA A 94 -39.38 21.10 11.06
C ALA A 94 -40.26 20.10 11.82
N ARG A 95 -40.50 20.32 13.13
CA ARG A 95 -41.45 19.55 13.92
C ARG A 95 -42.88 19.60 13.38
N ALA A 96 -43.29 20.73 12.78
CA ALA A 96 -44.64 20.89 12.22
C ALA A 96 -44.83 20.12 10.90
N PHE A 97 -43.74 19.81 10.21
CA PHE A 97 -43.72 19.03 8.96
C PHE A 97 -43.46 17.54 9.20
N ARG A 98 -43.39 17.11 10.46
CA ARG A 98 -43.18 15.71 10.81
C ARG A 98 -44.53 15.00 10.80
N GLU A 99 -44.70 14.06 9.87
CA GLU A 99 -45.88 13.19 9.82
C GLU A 99 -46.01 12.43 11.15
N PRO A 100 -47.20 12.32 11.75
CA PRO A 100 -47.39 11.54 12.96
C PRO A 100 -47.02 10.08 12.68
N SER A 101 -46.06 9.55 13.43
CA SER A 101 -45.69 8.14 13.36
C SER A 101 -46.71 7.31 14.16
N ASP A 102 -47.62 6.64 13.45
CA ASP A 102 -48.43 5.54 13.97
C ASP A 102 -47.59 4.26 14.15
#